data_AF-A0A7S1VUA4-F1
#
_entry.id   AF-A0A7S1VUA4-F1
#
_cell.length_a   1.000
_cell.length_b   1.000
_cell.length_c   1.000
_cell.angle_alpha   90.00
_cell.angle_beta   90.00
_cell.angle_gamma   90.00
#
_symmetry.space_group_name_H-M   'P 1'
#
loop_
_entity.id
_entity.type
_entity.pdbx_description
1 polymer ?
#
loop_
_entity_poly.entity_id
_entity_poly.type
_entity_poly.pdbx_seq_one_letter_code
_entity_poly.pdbx_strand_id
1 'polypeptide(L)'
;RNGEAEMLSQLSSNAKAHKVALQSLSVISAQEGPNGGGEFSLQNGLELAGRSLGHQPRHGTREIVVLVAALSTCDPGNLFTETLPRLQAANIRVSTLSLVAEVHVCRKIAEETGGVMGVALDKPMVRDWLLGGQSVPPPALRTQMESSGCHML
;
A
#
# COMPACT_ATOMS: atom_id res chain seq x y z
N ARG A 1 12.80 5.22 -6.63
CA ARG A 1 13.95 6.12 -6.36
C ARG A 1 13.59 7.50 -6.89
N ASN A 2 14.10 8.61 -6.33
CA ASN A 2 13.84 9.97 -6.81
C ASN A 2 12.34 10.27 -7.02
N GLY A 3 11.49 9.85 -6.08
CA GLY A 3 10.04 9.97 -6.21
C GLY A 3 9.38 8.95 -7.14
N GLU A 4 10.11 8.11 -7.85
CA GLU A 4 9.52 7.06 -8.71
C GLU A 4 9.26 5.75 -7.94
N ALA A 5 8.17 5.08 -8.31
CA ALA A 5 7.82 3.75 -7.84
C ALA A 5 8.30 2.68 -8.84
N GLU A 6 8.92 1.61 -8.32
CA GLU A 6 9.47 0.52 -9.10
C GLU A 6 8.84 -0.81 -8.68
N MET A 7 8.44 -1.64 -9.65
CA MET A 7 7.88 -2.96 -9.38
C MET A 7 9.00 -4.01 -9.41
N LEU A 8 9.41 -4.48 -8.24
CA LEU A 8 10.53 -5.40 -8.10
C LEU A 8 10.15 -6.87 -8.30
N SER A 9 8.89 -7.20 -8.06
CA SER A 9 8.33 -8.53 -8.30
C SER A 9 6.88 -8.38 -8.73
N GLN A 10 6.47 -9.18 -9.72
CA GLN A 10 5.11 -9.18 -10.23
C GLN A 10 4.15 -9.87 -9.28
N LEU A 11 2.89 -9.42 -9.25
CA LEU A 11 1.83 -10.04 -8.45
C LEU A 11 1.65 -11.51 -8.85
N SER A 12 2.08 -12.42 -7.98
CA SER A 12 2.05 -13.86 -8.22
C SER A 12 2.14 -14.64 -6.91
N SER A 13 1.79 -15.92 -6.94
CA SER A 13 1.93 -16.85 -5.80
C SER A 13 3.34 -17.44 -5.65
N ASN A 14 4.31 -17.04 -6.50
CA ASN A 14 5.66 -17.59 -6.47
C ASN A 14 6.52 -16.95 -5.37
N ALA A 15 6.49 -17.56 -4.18
CA ALA A 15 7.28 -17.11 -3.03
C ALA A 15 8.80 -17.03 -3.32
N LYS A 16 9.34 -17.87 -4.21
CA LYS A 16 10.77 -17.84 -4.56
C LYS A 16 11.11 -16.56 -5.33
N ALA A 17 10.28 -16.15 -6.27
CA ALA A 17 10.48 -14.91 -7.02
C ALA A 17 10.52 -13.68 -6.09
N HIS A 18 9.57 -13.62 -5.14
CA HIS A 18 9.51 -12.55 -4.14
C HIS A 18 10.72 -12.53 -3.21
N LYS A 19 11.17 -13.70 -2.74
CA LYS A 19 12.39 -13.80 -1.91
C LYS A 19 13.63 -13.31 -2.65
N VAL A 20 13.78 -13.67 -3.93
CA VAL A 20 14.91 -13.23 -4.76
C VAL A 20 14.88 -11.71 -4.94
N ALA A 21 13.71 -11.12 -5.23
CA ALA A 21 13.58 -9.66 -5.36
C ALA A 21 13.98 -8.92 -4.07
N LEU A 22 13.56 -9.43 -2.90
CA LEU A 22 13.94 -8.85 -1.59
C LEU A 22 15.44 -9.00 -1.30
N GLN A 23 16.05 -10.13 -1.68
CA GLN A 23 17.50 -10.33 -1.54
C GLN A 23 18.27 -9.33 -2.41
N SER A 24 17.86 -9.11 -3.66
CA SER A 24 18.48 -8.12 -4.54
C SER A 24 18.41 -6.70 -3.94
N LEU A 25 17.27 -6.31 -3.35
CA LEU A 25 17.14 -5.04 -2.65
C LEU A 25 18.10 -4.89 -1.46
N SER A 26 18.30 -5.97 -0.70
CA SER A 26 19.22 -5.93 0.44
C SER A 26 20.67 -5.65 0.01
N VAL A 27 21.07 -6.17 -1.16
CA VAL A 27 22.38 -5.91 -1.75
C VAL A 27 22.49 -4.47 -2.24
N ILE A 28 21.47 -3.99 -2.95
CA ILE A 28 21.43 -2.62 -3.48
C ILE A 28 21.50 -1.60 -2.33
N SER A 29 20.66 -1.76 -1.31
CA SER A 29 20.65 -0.85 -0.15
C SER A 29 21.98 -0.86 0.63
N ALA A 30 22.67 -1.99 0.69
CA ALA A 30 23.99 -2.07 1.33
C ALA A 30 25.08 -1.30 0.55
N GLN A 31 24.96 -1.23 -0.79
CA GLN A 31 25.94 -0.54 -1.64
C GLN A 31 25.79 0.99 -1.61
N GLU A 32 24.55 1.48 -1.49
CA GLU A 32 24.28 2.92 -1.56
C GLU A 32 24.37 3.62 -0.20
N GLY A 33 24.35 2.84 0.89
CA GLY A 33 24.42 3.36 2.25
C GLY A 33 23.20 4.21 2.65
N PRO A 34 23.26 4.90 3.79
CA PRO A 34 22.11 5.62 4.35
C PRO A 34 21.65 6.82 3.51
N ASN A 35 22.51 7.33 2.62
CA ASN A 35 22.21 8.45 1.73
C ASN A 35 21.82 8.00 0.31
N GLY A 36 21.73 6.69 0.08
CA GLY A 36 21.30 6.10 -1.19
C GLY A 36 19.82 6.29 -1.52
N GLY A 37 19.03 6.71 -0.54
CA GLY A 37 17.60 6.93 -0.69
C GLY A 37 17.31 8.22 -1.44
N GLY A 38 16.64 8.10 -2.59
CA GLY A 38 15.93 9.24 -3.17
C GLY A 38 14.62 9.54 -2.42
N GLU A 39 13.87 10.51 -2.92
CA GLU A 39 12.60 10.90 -2.30
C GLU A 39 11.54 9.79 -2.33
N PHE A 40 10.76 9.69 -1.25
CA PHE A 40 9.62 8.79 -1.14
C PHE A 40 8.39 9.41 -1.80
N SER A 41 7.68 8.66 -2.64
CA SER A 41 6.37 9.06 -3.20
C SER A 41 5.34 7.98 -2.88
N LEU A 42 4.38 8.33 -2.05
CA LEU A 42 3.24 7.48 -1.73
C LEU A 42 2.29 7.37 -2.92
N GLN A 43 2.06 8.44 -3.67
CA GLN A 43 1.16 8.47 -4.83
C GLN A 43 1.64 7.50 -5.89
N ASN A 44 2.90 7.59 -6.32
CA ASN A 44 3.42 6.74 -7.37
C ASN A 44 3.41 5.26 -6.94
N GLY A 45 3.69 4.98 -5.67
CA GLY A 45 3.58 3.62 -5.11
C GLY A 45 2.17 3.07 -5.15
N LEU A 46 1.18 3.86 -4.70
CA LEU A 46 -0.23 3.49 -4.69
C LEU A 46 -0.79 3.31 -6.11
N GLU A 47 -0.42 4.17 -7.04
CA GLU A 47 -0.85 4.07 -8.43
C GLU A 47 -0.26 2.84 -9.13
N LEU A 48 1.03 2.55 -8.93
CA LEU A 48 1.68 1.37 -9.47
C LEU A 48 1.04 0.08 -8.92
N ALA A 49 0.82 0.03 -7.61
CA ALA A 49 0.14 -1.10 -6.97
C ALA A 49 -1.31 -1.25 -7.44
N GLY A 50 -2.05 -0.13 -7.54
CA GLY A 50 -3.44 -0.12 -8.02
C GLY A 50 -3.57 -0.64 -9.47
N ARG A 51 -2.64 -0.28 -10.35
CA ARG A 51 -2.57 -0.81 -11.74
C ARG A 51 -2.34 -2.33 -11.74
N SER A 52 -1.47 -2.83 -10.86
CA SER A 52 -1.23 -4.28 -10.70
C SER A 52 -2.50 -5.02 -10.26
N LEU A 53 -3.22 -4.46 -9.29
CA LEU A 53 -4.48 -5.02 -8.76
C LEU A 53 -5.66 -4.91 -9.75
N GLY A 54 -5.59 -4.03 -10.75
CA GLY A 54 -6.66 -3.84 -11.73
C GLY A 54 -7.05 -5.10 -12.50
N HIS A 55 -6.13 -6.05 -12.66
CA HIS A 55 -6.35 -7.33 -13.33
C HIS A 55 -7.03 -8.38 -12.43
N GLN A 56 -7.14 -8.13 -11.13
CA GLN A 56 -7.73 -9.08 -10.18
C GLN A 56 -9.26 -9.09 -10.26
N PRO A 57 -9.91 -10.26 -10.13
CA PRO A 57 -11.36 -10.35 -10.15
C PRO A 57 -12.03 -9.47 -9.08
N ARG A 58 -13.22 -8.94 -9.40
CA ARG A 58 -13.98 -8.04 -8.51
C ARG A 58 -14.51 -8.71 -7.24
N HIS A 59 -14.58 -10.04 -7.21
CA HIS A 59 -15.07 -10.80 -6.06
C HIS A 59 -14.00 -11.08 -5.01
N GLY A 60 -12.73 -10.80 -5.30
CA GLY A 60 -11.62 -10.90 -4.34
C GLY A 60 -11.38 -9.61 -3.59
N THR A 61 -10.69 -9.70 -2.44
CA THR A 61 -10.18 -8.51 -1.76
C THR A 61 -9.01 -7.92 -2.56
N ARG A 62 -8.93 -6.59 -2.58
CA ARG A 62 -7.81 -5.86 -3.19
C ARG A 62 -7.15 -5.05 -2.10
N GLU A 63 -5.94 -5.44 -1.75
CA GLU A 63 -5.26 -4.95 -0.56
C GLU A 63 -3.87 -4.46 -0.91
N ILE A 64 -3.51 -3.31 -0.35
CA ILE A 64 -2.16 -2.75 -0.40
C ILE A 64 -1.69 -2.59 1.04
N VAL A 65 -0.52 -3.14 1.35
CA VAL A 65 0.17 -2.91 2.62
C VAL A 65 1.40 -2.04 2.35
N VAL A 66 1.45 -0.86 2.95
CA VAL A 66 2.56 0.09 2.77
C VAL A 66 3.40 0.12 4.05
N LEU A 67 4.69 -0.18 3.92
CA LEU A 67 5.68 0.05 4.97
C LEU A 67 6.37 1.39 4.71
N VAL A 68 6.27 2.32 5.65
CA VAL A 68 6.71 3.71 5.51
C VAL A 68 7.84 3.99 6.50
N ALA A 69 9.05 4.21 5.97
CA ALA A 69 10.20 4.66 6.77
C ALA A 69 10.44 6.18 6.67
N ALA A 70 9.78 6.86 5.73
CA ALA A 70 9.90 8.30 5.52
C ALA A 70 8.87 9.07 6.36
N LEU A 71 9.25 10.26 6.82
CA LEU A 71 8.36 11.17 7.57
C LEU A 71 7.55 12.10 6.65
N SER A 72 7.94 12.19 5.39
CA SER A 72 7.33 13.01 4.36
C SER A 72 7.22 12.22 3.06
N THR A 73 6.35 12.70 2.17
CA THR A 73 6.16 12.17 0.82
C THR A 73 6.24 13.33 -0.18
N CYS A 74 6.89 13.07 -1.32
CA CYS A 74 7.06 14.00 -2.43
C CYS A 74 6.27 13.46 -3.61
N ASP A 75 5.02 13.91 -3.73
CA ASP A 75 4.08 13.42 -4.73
C ASP A 75 3.81 14.49 -5.82
N PRO A 76 3.59 14.07 -7.09
CA PRO A 76 3.35 15.02 -8.18
C PRO A 76 1.98 15.69 -8.12
N GLY A 77 1.00 15.06 -7.47
CA GLY A 77 -0.38 15.56 -7.35
C GLY A 77 -0.92 15.47 -5.92
N ASN A 78 -2.22 15.75 -5.77
CA ASN A 78 -2.85 15.73 -4.45
C ASN A 78 -3.47 14.35 -4.16
N LEU A 79 -2.87 13.65 -3.18
CA LEU A 79 -3.30 12.33 -2.74
C LEU A 79 -4.78 12.25 -2.33
N PHE A 80 -5.33 13.29 -1.69
CA PHE A 80 -6.71 13.27 -1.19
C PHE A 80 -7.75 13.53 -2.28
N THR A 81 -7.45 14.39 -3.25
CA THR A 81 -8.41 14.74 -4.30
C THR A 81 -8.26 13.87 -5.55
N GLU A 82 -7.10 13.24 -5.76
CA GLU A 82 -6.82 12.46 -6.96
C GLU A 82 -6.68 10.96 -6.68
N THR A 83 -5.80 10.57 -5.75
CA THR A 83 -5.46 9.16 -5.52
C THR A 83 -6.50 8.44 -4.67
N LEU A 84 -6.92 9.05 -3.56
CA LEU A 84 -7.87 8.45 -2.62
C LEU A 84 -9.22 8.09 -3.30
N PRO A 85 -9.86 8.98 -4.10
CA PRO A 85 -11.11 8.63 -4.77
C PRO A 85 -10.94 7.46 -5.76
N ARG A 86 -9.79 7.37 -6.43
CA ARG A 86 -9.48 6.24 -7.34
C ARG A 86 -9.34 4.93 -6.59
N LEU A 87 -8.71 4.94 -5.41
CA LEU A 87 -8.59 3.75 -4.56
C LEU A 87 -9.95 3.27 -4.07
N GLN A 88 -10.81 4.20 -3.61
CA GLN A 88 -12.17 3.90 -3.17
C GLN A 88 -13.03 3.35 -4.33
N ALA A 89 -13.00 4.00 -5.50
CA ALA A 89 -13.72 3.53 -6.69
C ALA A 89 -13.25 2.15 -7.16
N ALA A 90 -11.97 1.82 -6.97
CA ALA A 90 -11.41 0.51 -7.30
C ALA A 90 -11.64 -0.56 -6.21
N ASN A 91 -12.29 -0.19 -5.10
CA ASN A 91 -12.50 -1.02 -3.91
C ASN A 91 -11.17 -1.58 -3.36
N ILE A 92 -10.14 -0.74 -3.32
CA ILE A 92 -8.81 -1.08 -2.82
C ILE A 92 -8.68 -0.61 -1.37
N ARG A 93 -8.42 -1.55 -0.47
CA ARG A 93 -8.08 -1.30 0.93
C ARG A 93 -6.58 -1.05 1.06
N VAL A 94 -6.21 0.02 1.76
CA VAL A 94 -4.80 0.34 2.05
C VAL A 94 -4.55 0.28 3.55
N SER A 95 -3.62 -0.56 3.99
CA SER A 95 -3.11 -0.54 5.37
C SER A 95 -1.69 0.02 5.36
N THR A 96 -1.35 0.85 6.33
CA THR A 96 -0.04 1.50 6.42
C THR A 96 0.64 1.22 7.76
N LEU A 97 1.95 0.97 7.72
CA LEU A 97 2.78 0.84 8.90
C LEU A 97 3.92 1.84 8.80
N SER A 98 3.92 2.87 9.63
CA SER A 98 5.00 3.86 9.69
C SER A 98 6.04 3.51 10.75
N LEU A 99 7.30 3.80 10.49
CA LEU A 99 8.38 3.59 11.46
C LEU A 99 8.60 4.86 12.28
N VAL A 100 8.69 4.70 13.60
CA VAL A 100 9.02 5.72 14.62
C VAL A 100 8.01 6.85 14.79
N ALA A 101 7.34 7.29 13.73
CA ALA A 101 6.38 8.39 13.78
C ALA A 101 5.18 8.14 12.88
N GLU A 102 4.09 8.83 13.21
CA GLU A 102 2.89 8.84 12.40
C GLU A 102 3.00 9.85 11.24
N VAL A 103 2.55 9.41 10.06
CA VAL A 103 2.41 10.27 8.88
C VAL A 103 0.92 10.49 8.61
N HIS A 104 0.43 11.72 8.79
CA HIS A 104 -1.00 12.06 8.71
C HIS A 104 -1.67 11.58 7.42
N VAL A 105 -0.99 11.76 6.28
CA VAL A 105 -1.54 11.32 4.98
C VAL A 105 -1.67 9.79 4.87
N CYS A 106 -0.74 9.04 5.46
CA CYS A 106 -0.79 7.58 5.50
C CYS A 106 -1.94 7.08 6.37
N ARG A 107 -2.19 7.74 7.52
CA ARG A 107 -3.35 7.45 8.38
C ARG A 107 -4.65 7.70 7.63
N LYS A 108 -4.80 8.90 7.06
CA LYS A 108 -6.04 9.31 6.41
C LYS A 108 -6.38 8.41 5.23
N ILE A 109 -5.40 8.06 4.38
CA ILE A 109 -5.61 7.11 3.28
C ILE A 109 -6.01 5.73 3.82
N ALA A 110 -5.36 5.23 4.88
CA ALA A 110 -5.69 3.93 5.42
C ALA A 110 -7.13 3.88 5.97
N GLU A 111 -7.51 4.86 6.78
CA GLU A 111 -8.84 4.92 7.40
C GLU A 111 -9.94 5.09 6.33
N GLU A 112 -9.75 5.98 5.35
CA GLU A 112 -10.74 6.25 4.30
C GLU A 112 -10.90 5.12 3.28
N THR A 113 -9.91 4.22 3.18
CA THR A 113 -9.99 3.01 2.34
C THR A 113 -10.40 1.77 3.14
N GLY A 114 -10.76 1.92 4.42
CA GLY A 114 -11.18 0.83 5.30
C GLY A 114 -10.05 -0.08 5.76
N GLY A 115 -8.79 0.36 5.64
CA GLY A 115 -7.62 -0.28 6.21
C GLY A 115 -7.26 0.25 7.60
N VAL A 116 -6.05 -0.06 8.04
CA VAL A 116 -5.55 0.34 9.36
C VAL A 116 -4.18 0.96 9.25
N MET A 117 -3.90 1.94 10.12
CA MET A 117 -2.59 2.55 10.26
C MET A 117 -1.95 2.13 11.59
N GLY A 118 -0.69 1.72 11.55
CA GLY A 118 0.12 1.44 12.72
C GLY A 118 1.42 2.24 12.73
N VAL A 119 2.03 2.37 13.92
CA VAL A 119 3.38 2.89 14.10
C VAL A 119 4.22 1.83 14.81
N ALA A 120 5.36 1.47 14.24
CA ALA A 120 6.32 0.56 14.87
C ALA A 120 7.54 1.31 15.38
N LEU A 121 7.91 1.06 16.63
CA LEU A 121 9.10 1.62 17.28
C LEU A 121 10.30 0.67 17.19
N ASP A 122 10.05 -0.62 17.05
CA ASP A 122 11.08 -1.65 17.00
C ASP A 122 10.73 -2.79 16.03
N LYS A 123 11.69 -3.72 15.86
CA LYS A 123 11.54 -4.88 14.95
C LYS A 123 10.42 -5.84 15.38
N PRO A 124 10.26 -6.19 16.68
CA PRO A 124 9.12 -6.98 17.14
C PRO A 124 7.77 -6.39 16.72
N MET A 125 7.55 -5.08 16.90
CA MET A 125 6.30 -4.44 16.49
C MET A 125 6.03 -4.55 14.99
N VAL A 126 7.05 -4.39 14.15
CA VAL A 126 6.91 -4.59 12.69
C VAL A 126 6.47 -6.02 12.39
N ARG A 127 7.15 -7.00 12.99
CA ARG A 127 6.84 -8.42 12.78
C ARG A 127 5.43 -8.75 13.23
N ASP A 128 5.05 -8.31 14.42
CA ASP A 128 3.77 -8.66 15.02
C ASP A 128 2.61 -7.97 14.29
N TRP A 129 2.80 -6.74 13.80
CA TRP A 129 1.80 -6.06 12.96
C TRP A 129 1.60 -6.75 11.60
N LEU A 130 2.69 -7.16 10.94
CA LEU A 130 2.62 -7.84 9.64
C LEU A 130 2.03 -9.26 9.76
N LEU A 131 2.57 -10.06 10.68
CA LEU A 131 2.18 -11.47 10.83
C LEU A 131 0.85 -11.63 11.56
N GLY A 132 0.61 -10.83 12.61
CA GLY A 132 -0.61 -10.90 13.40
C GLY A 132 -1.78 -10.12 12.81
N GLY A 133 -1.50 -8.96 12.19
CA GLY A 133 -2.54 -8.05 11.71
C GLY A 133 -2.91 -8.22 10.25
N GLN A 134 -1.93 -8.35 9.35
CA GLN A 134 -2.18 -8.31 7.90
C GLN A 134 -2.21 -9.69 7.23
N SER A 135 -1.81 -10.76 7.91
CA SER A 135 -1.85 -12.11 7.35
C SER A 135 -3.23 -12.79 7.50
N VAL A 136 -4.13 -12.18 8.26
CA VAL A 136 -5.52 -12.62 8.41
C VAL A 136 -6.37 -11.86 7.39
N PRO A 137 -7.20 -12.53 6.58
CA PRO A 137 -8.08 -11.85 5.64
C PRO A 137 -8.94 -10.82 6.37
N PRO A 138 -8.96 -9.55 5.92
CA PRO A 138 -9.76 -8.53 6.57
C PRO A 138 -11.25 -8.80 6.42
N PRO A 139 -12.09 -8.24 7.30
CA PRO A 139 -13.53 -8.20 7.08
C PRO A 139 -13.84 -7.58 5.72
N ALA A 140 -14.88 -8.10 5.05
CA ALA A 140 -15.33 -7.54 3.79
C ALA A 140 -15.62 -6.04 3.92
N LEU A 141 -15.10 -5.25 2.99
CA LEU A 141 -15.45 -3.84 2.88
C LEU A 141 -16.96 -3.79 2.64
N ARG A 142 -17.67 -2.97 3.43
CA ARG A 142 -19.09 -2.72 3.18
C ARG A 142 -19.19 -2.02 1.83
N THR A 143 -19.63 -2.75 0.81
CA THR A 143 -20.03 -2.14 -0.45
C THR A 143 -21.21 -1.23 -0.13
N GLN A 144 -21.06 0.08 -0.28
CA GLN A 144 -22.21 0.96 -0.44
C GLN A 144 -22.91 0.43 -1.71
N MET A 145 -23.97 -0.35 -1.54
CA MET A 145 -24.83 -0.72 -2.65
C MET A 145 -25.39 0.59 -3.18
N GLU A 146 -24.82 1.09 -4.28
CA GLU A 146 -25.59 1.98 -5.13
C GLU A 146 -26.81 1.18 -5.58
N SER A 147 -27.95 1.55 -5.02
CA SER A 147 -29.26 1.15 -5.51
C SER A 147 -29.41 1.71 -6.92
N SER A 148 -28.82 1.05 -7.92
CA SER A 148 -29.32 1.13 -9.28
C SER A 148 -30.68 0.45 -9.26
N GLY A 149 -31.71 1.24 -8.95
CA GLY A 149 -33.09 0.83 -9.09
C GLY A 149 -33.28 0.30 -10.49
N CYS A 150 -33.54 -1.00 -10.59
CA CYS A 150 -34.13 -1.61 -11.76
C CYS A 150 -35.50 -0.95 -11.97
N HIS A 151 -35.54 0.13 -12.74
CA HIS A 151 -36.79 0.62 -13.31
C HIS A 151 -37.18 -0.36 -14.41
N MET A 152 -37.91 -1.41 -14.04
CA MET A 152 -38.84 -2.06 -14.97
C MET A 152 -40.13 -1.25 -14.96
N LEU A 153 -40.32 -0.42 -16.00
CA LEU A 153 -41.59 -0.19 -16.69
C LEU A 153 -41.29 0.19 -18.14
#